data_AF-A0A4Q1V9S4-F1
#
_entry.id   AF-A0A4Q1V9S4-F1
#
_cell.length_a   1.000
_cell.length_b   1.000
_cell.length_c   1.000
_cell.angle_alpha   90.00
_cell.angle_beta   90.00
_cell.angle_gamma   90.00
#
_symmetry.space_group_name_H-M   'P 1'
#
loop_
_entity.id
_entity.type
_entity.pdbx_description
1 polymer ?
#
loop_
_entity_poly.entity_id
_entity_poly.type
_entity_poly.pdbx_seq_one_letter_code
_entity_poly.pdbx_strand_id
1 'polypeptide(L)' 'MNPAQRRGLARLMLRWPQRRMELRDRCGQDTRFLELSEDYETACGAADYWAKSGSLEGQTRAEEYRALAFEIEREIDEFF' A
#
# COMPACT_ATOMS: atom_id res chain seq x y z
N MET A 1 7.70 12.66 -6.95
CA MET A 1 7.25 11.30 -6.66
C MET A 1 8.40 10.31 -6.87
N ASN A 2 8.76 9.56 -5.83
CA ASN A 2 9.84 8.57 -5.86
C ASN A 2 9.34 7.20 -6.42
N PRO A 3 10.21 6.21 -6.65
CA PRO A 3 9.81 4.90 -7.18
C PRO A 3 8.91 4.06 -6.26
N ALA A 4 8.99 4.22 -4.94
CA ALA A 4 8.14 3.50 -3.99
C ALA A 4 6.72 4.06 -4.02
N GLN A 5 6.57 5.38 -3.92
CA GLN A 5 5.31 6.11 -4.05
C GLN A 5 4.56 5.74 -5.34
N ARG A 6 5.28 5.69 -6.47
CA ARG A 6 4.67 5.33 -7.77
C ARG A 6 4.15 3.89 -7.80
N ARG A 7 4.90 2.94 -7.21
CA ARG A 7 4.49 1.54 -7.14
C ARG A 7 3.31 1.34 -6.18
N GLY A 8 3.34 2.03 -5.05
CA GLY A 8 2.24 2.09 -4.10
C GLY A 8 0.95 2.58 -4.73
N LEU A 9 0.99 3.73 -5.41
CA LEU A 9 -0.15 4.26 -6.15
C LEU A 9 -0.66 3.26 -7.20
N ALA A 10 0.25 2.61 -7.94
CA ALA A 10 -0.15 1.61 -8.91
C ALA A 10 -0.87 0.41 -8.25
N ARG A 11 -0.38 -0.07 -7.11
CA ARG A 11 -1.06 -1.13 -6.33
C ARG A 11 -2.42 -0.67 -5.81
N LEU A 12 -2.53 0.55 -5.28
CA LEU A 12 -3.81 1.13 -4.85
C LEU A 12 -4.81 1.24 -6.01
N MET A 13 -4.36 1.63 -7.20
CA MET A 13 -5.20 1.69 -8.41
C MET A 13 -5.63 0.31 -8.94
N LEU A 14 -4.90 -0.75 -8.59
CA LEU A 14 -5.31 -2.14 -8.84
C LEU A 14 -6.30 -2.62 -7.77
N ARG A 15 -6.11 -2.20 -6.52
CA ARG A 15 -6.97 -2.50 -5.38
C ARG A 15 -8.35 -1.83 -5.49
N TRP A 16 -8.41 -0.57 -5.90
CA TRP A 16 -9.63 0.21 -6.08
C TRP A 16 -9.77 0.72 -7.51
N PRO A 17 -10.09 -0.17 -8.48
CA PRO A 17 -10.20 0.23 -9.89
C PRO A 17 -11.25 1.31 -10.14
N GLN A 18 -12.32 1.35 -9.33
CA GLN A 18 -13.36 2.37 -9.40
C GLN A 18 -12.90 3.77 -8.97
N ARG A 19 -11.83 3.89 -8.17
CA ARG A 19 -11.34 5.17 -7.63
C ARG A 19 -10.04 5.66 -8.30
N ARG A 20 -9.68 5.12 -9.46
CA ARG A 20 -8.43 5.45 -10.15
C ARG A 20 -8.23 6.94 -10.44
N MET A 21 -9.31 7.63 -10.78
CA MET A 21 -9.27 9.07 -11.08
C MET A 21 -9.01 9.88 -9.81
N GLU A 22 -9.71 9.55 -8.73
CA GLU A 22 -9.59 10.17 -7.41
C GLU A 22 -8.19 9.96 -6.81
N LEU A 23 -7.66 8.73 -6.87
CA LEU A 23 -6.30 8.40 -6.42
C LEU A 23 -5.23 9.19 -7.20
N ARG A 24 -5.43 9.38 -8.51
CA ARG A 24 -4.50 10.15 -9.36
C ARG A 24 -4.57 11.64 -9.03
N ASP A 25 -5.75 12.17 -8.76
CA ASP A 25 -5.93 13.58 -8.39
C ASP A 25 -5.28 13.88 -7.03
N ARG A 26 -5.53 13.03 -6.02
CA ARG A 26 -4.91 13.15 -4.69
C ARG A 26 -3.39 13.08 -4.71
N CYS A 27 -2.83 12.19 -5.53
CA CYS A 27 -1.39 12.10 -5.74
C CYS A 27 -0.74 13.44 -6.16
N GLY A 28 -1.47 14.31 -6.86
CA GLY A 28 -0.98 15.62 -7.30
C GLY A 28 -1.14 16.74 -6.28
N GLN A 29 -1.94 16.53 -5.23
CA GLN A 29 -2.40 17.56 -4.31
C GLN A 29 -1.94 17.35 -2.87
N ASP A 30 -1.71 16.10 -2.47
CA ASP A 30 -1.54 15.73 -1.07
C ASP A 30 -0.24 14.95 -0.81
N THR A 31 0.65 15.55 -0.02
CA THR A 31 1.93 14.95 0.38
C THR A 31 1.75 13.77 1.33
N ARG A 32 0.76 13.81 2.23
CA ARG A 32 0.47 12.71 3.16
C ARG A 32 0.01 11.49 2.39
N PHE A 33 -0.84 11.68 1.38
CA PHE A 33 -1.26 10.59 0.49
C PHE A 33 -0.06 9.94 -0.25
N LEU A 34 0.94 10.74 -0.65
CA LEU A 34 2.16 10.21 -1.25
C LEU A 34 2.97 9.36 -0.27
N GLU A 35 3.11 9.80 0.99
CA GLU A 35 3.76 9.01 2.05
C GLU A 35 3.02 7.69 2.28
N LEU A 36 1.69 7.73 2.39
CA LEU A 36 0.86 6.53 2.55
C LEU A 36 0.98 5.57 1.35
N SER A 37 1.14 6.09 0.15
CA SER A 37 1.40 5.25 -1.02
C SER A 37 2.73 4.51 -0.90
N GLU A 38 3.78 5.18 -0.41
CA GLU A 38 5.08 4.55 -0.18
C GLU A 38 5.07 3.53 0.96
N ASP A 39 4.38 3.85 2.06
CA ASP A 39 4.20 2.94 3.19
C ASP A 39 3.41 1.70 2.75
N TYR A 40 2.37 1.88 1.94
CA TYR A 40 1.59 0.79 1.37
C TYR A 40 2.45 -0.14 0.49
N GLU A 41 3.28 0.42 -0.40
CA GLU A 41 4.21 -0.37 -1.20
C GLU A 41 5.17 -1.17 -0.34
N THR A 42 5.68 -0.57 0.73
CA THR A 42 6.63 -1.19 1.64
C THR A 42 5.98 -2.33 2.42
N ALA A 43 4.77 -2.13 2.96
CA ALA A 43 4.02 -3.15 3.67
C ALA A 43 3.68 -4.33 2.74
N CYS A 44 3.16 -4.07 1.54
CA CYS A 44 2.88 -5.12 0.56
C CYS A 44 4.16 -5.85 0.13
N GLY A 45 5.26 -5.14 -0.10
CA GLY A 45 6.56 -5.73 -0.44
C GLY A 45 7.11 -6.65 0.66
N ALA A 46 6.98 -6.23 1.92
CA ALA A 46 7.38 -7.04 3.07
C ALA A 46 6.49 -8.28 3.24
N ALA A 47 5.18 -8.14 3.08
CA ALA A 47 4.26 -9.27 3.09
C ALA A 47 4.61 -10.31 2.02
N ASP A 48 4.87 -9.86 0.79
CA ASP A 48 5.27 -10.72 -0.33
C ASP A 48 6.63 -11.40 -0.09
N TYR A 49 7.56 -10.70 0.56
CA TYR A 49 8.87 -11.25 0.92
C TYR A 49 8.73 -12.38 1.94
N TRP A 50 8.04 -12.11 3.05
CA TRP A 50 7.90 -13.08 4.14
C TRP A 50 7.04 -14.28 3.76
N ALA A 51 6.02 -14.08 2.92
CA ALA A 51 5.18 -15.16 2.42
C ALA A 51 5.99 -16.21 1.61
N LYS A 52 7.13 -15.82 1.03
CA LYS A 52 8.00 -16.72 0.26
C LYS A 52 8.92 -17.59 1.11
N SER A 53 9.12 -17.29 2.41
CA SER A 53 10.09 -18.04 3.22
C SER A 53 9.64 -19.48 3.52
N GLY A 54 8.34 -19.76 3.45
CA GLY A 54 7.75 -21.06 3.79
C GLY A 54 7.80 -21.42 5.28
N SER A 55 8.44 -20.61 6.12
CA SER A 55 8.52 -20.82 7.57
C SER A 55 7.26 -20.30 8.27
N LEU A 56 6.94 -20.89 9.44
CA LEU A 56 5.83 -20.42 10.28
C LEU A 56 6.02 -18.94 10.67
N GLU A 57 7.24 -18.55 11.05
CA GLU A 57 7.57 -17.16 11.35
C GLU A 57 7.36 -16.25 10.14
N GLY A 58 7.74 -16.69 8.94
CA GLY A 58 7.49 -15.92 7.71
C GLY A 58 6.01 -15.78 7.40
N GLN A 59 5.20 -16.80 7.65
CA GLN A 59 3.75 -16.70 7.51
C GLN A 59 3.16 -15.69 8.51
N THR A 60 3.56 -15.73 9.78
CA THR A 60 3.14 -14.76 10.80
C THR A 60 3.54 -13.33 10.40
N ARG A 61 4.80 -13.12 9.97
CA ARG A 61 5.25 -11.80 9.50
C ARG A 61 4.47 -11.33 8.28
N ALA A 62 4.18 -12.21 7.33
CA ALA A 62 3.38 -11.87 6.16
C ALA A 62 1.97 -11.40 6.55
N GLU A 63 1.34 -12.03 7.54
CA GLU A 63 0.04 -11.61 8.08
C GLU A 63 0.11 -10.25 8.78
N GLU A 64 1.14 -10.00 9.59
CA GLU A 64 1.36 -8.69 10.23
C GLU A 64 1.49 -7.57 9.19
N TYR A 65 2.28 -7.77 8.14
CA TYR A 65 2.45 -6.77 7.09
C TYR A 65 1.18 -6.60 6.23
N ARG A 66 0.38 -7.64 6.04
CA ARG A 66 -0.95 -7.52 5.40
C ARG A 66 -1.91 -6.72 6.26
N ALA A 67 -1.90 -6.91 7.58
CA ALA A 67 -2.69 -6.12 8.50
C ALA A 67 -2.26 -4.64 8.47
N LEU A 68 -0.95 -4.37 8.43
CA LEU A 68 -0.44 -3.01 8.24
C LEU A 68 -0.89 -2.39 6.92
N ALA A 69 -0.81 -3.13 5.81
CA ALA A 69 -1.29 -2.65 4.51
C ALA A 69 -2.80 -2.33 4.54
N PHE A 70 -3.58 -3.12 5.28
CA PHE A 70 -5.01 -2.87 5.46
C PHE A 70 -5.30 -1.61 6.29
N GLU A 71 -4.54 -1.34 7.35
CA GLU A 71 -4.69 -0.09 8.11
C GLU A 71 -4.31 1.13 7.26
N ILE A 72 -3.28 1.02 6.42
CA ILE A 72 -2.94 2.08 5.45
C ILE A 72 -4.06 2.26 4.42
N GLU A 73 -4.68 1.17 3.93
CA GLU A 73 -5.87 1.26 3.07
C GLU A 73 -6.99 2.05 3.74
N ARG A 74 -7.22 1.85 5.05
CA ARG A 74 -8.23 2.59 5.81
C ARG A 74 -7.90 4.07 5.96
N GLU A 75 -6.65 4.41 6.27
CA GLU A 75 -6.22 5.81 6.34
C GLU A 75 -6.38 6.51 4.98
N ILE A 76 -6.10 5.82 3.88
CA ILE A 76 -6.30 6.36 2.53
C ILE A 76 -7.80 6.53 2.21
N ASP A 77 -8.66 5.64 2.70
CA ASP A 77 -10.12 5.75 2.50
C ASP A 77 -10.68 7.03 3.13
N GLU A 78 -10.08 7.55 4.21
CA GLU A 78 -10.49 8.82 4.86
C GLU A 78 -10.27 10.07 3.99
N PHE A 79 -9.56 9.96 2.86
CA PHE A 79 -9.40 11.06 1.90
C PHE A 79 -10.58 11.20 0.92
N PHE A 80 -11.57 10.32 0.99
CA PHE A 80 -12.73 10.22 0.08
C PHE A 80 -14.06 10.15 0.85
#